data_AF-V7CZ68-F1
#
_entry.id   AF-V7CZ68-F1
#
_cell.length_a   1.000
_cell.length_b   1.000
_cell.length_c   1.000
_cell.angle_alpha   90.00
_cell.angle_beta   90.00
_cell.angle_gamma   90.00
#
_symmetry.space_group_name_H-M   'P 1'
#
loop_
_entity.id
_entity.type
_entity.pdbx_description
1 polymer ?
#
loop_
_entity_poly.entity_id
_entity_poly.type
_entity_poly.pdbx_seq_one_letter_code
_entity_poly.pdbx_strand_id
1 'polypeptide(L)'
;IKPCDTGICQQPRKVHEAFFFFPLYCISLGTGGCKLCLESFGADQFDDGHLEERKKKMSFFNWWNFELCFALVLSATMIVYFQDFVSCGVAFLIITFLMALTIIAFCVGRPFYRYRRTGRNPLTQILQVLIAASERSKESLLRLTNKLNFLDKAAIIDEEHVEEKNNPWRLATVTRVEETKLIINLVPIWLTSLTVGVSAMNLKISDNFKIPAASMSSLSEMF
;
A
#
# COMPACT_ATOMS: atom_id res chain seq x y z
N ILE A 1 7.90 6.49 -30.14
CA ILE A 1 6.88 6.83 -31.17
C ILE A 1 6.99 8.33 -31.37
N LYS A 2 7.46 8.79 -32.54
CA LYS A 2 7.51 10.23 -32.83
C LYS A 2 6.06 10.73 -33.05
N PRO A 3 5.71 11.94 -32.58
CA PRO A 3 4.39 12.50 -32.84
C PRO A 3 4.16 12.65 -34.35
N CYS A 4 2.94 12.35 -34.82
CA CYS A 4 2.57 12.47 -36.22
C CYS A 4 2.71 13.93 -36.68
N ASP A 5 3.56 14.18 -37.67
CA ASP A 5 3.78 15.53 -38.20
C ASP A 5 2.94 15.81 -39.47
N THR A 6 2.27 14.80 -40.03
CA THR A 6 1.48 14.97 -41.27
C THR A 6 0.22 14.11 -41.29
N GLY A 7 -0.93 14.75 -41.00
CA GLY A 7 -2.28 14.54 -41.56
C GLY A 7 -3.00 13.18 -41.48
N ILE A 8 -2.31 12.04 -41.42
CA ILE A 8 -2.92 10.71 -41.40
C ILE A 8 -2.17 9.85 -40.38
N CYS A 9 -2.58 9.93 -39.11
CA CYS A 9 -2.16 8.95 -38.11
C CYS A 9 -2.93 7.65 -38.36
N GLN A 10 -2.22 6.56 -38.62
CA GLN A 10 -2.84 5.24 -38.56
C GLN A 10 -3.29 4.96 -37.14
N GLN A 11 -4.58 4.68 -36.97
CA GLN A 11 -5.12 4.27 -35.69
C GLN A 11 -4.50 2.93 -35.27
N PRO A 12 -3.96 2.82 -34.05
CA PRO A 12 -3.31 1.59 -33.62
C PRO A 12 -4.29 0.42 -33.65
N ARG A 13 -3.83 -0.71 -34.18
CA ARG A 13 -4.63 -1.95 -34.24
C ARG A 13 -4.92 -2.42 -32.80
N LYS A 14 -6.12 -2.92 -32.55
CA LYS A 14 -6.56 -3.39 -31.20
C LYS A 14 -5.60 -4.39 -30.54
N VAL A 15 -4.92 -5.21 -31.35
CA VAL A 15 -3.90 -6.14 -30.88
C VAL A 15 -2.68 -5.41 -30.31
N HIS A 16 -2.21 -4.34 -30.97
CA HIS A 16 -1.07 -3.55 -30.50
C HIS A 16 -1.39 -2.81 -29.19
N GLU A 17 -2.64 -2.35 -29.06
CA GLU A 17 -3.17 -1.76 -27.84
C GLU A 17 -3.14 -2.76 -26.67
N ALA A 18 -3.65 -3.98 -26.87
CA ALA A 18 -3.63 -5.02 -25.85
C ALA A 18 -2.21 -5.42 -25.41
N PHE A 19 -1.29 -5.59 -26.36
CA PHE A 19 0.12 -5.90 -26.07
C PHE A 19 0.84 -4.77 -25.31
N PHE A 20 0.41 -3.52 -25.48
CA PHE A 20 0.97 -2.39 -24.75
C PHE A 20 0.43 -2.27 -23.32
N PHE A 21 -0.87 -2.48 -23.13
CA PHE A 21 -1.49 -2.35 -21.80
C PHE A 21 -1.22 -3.52 -20.87
N PHE A 22 -1.10 -4.75 -21.40
CA PHE A 22 -0.82 -5.93 -20.59
C PHE A 22 0.42 -5.78 -19.67
N PRO A 23 1.61 -5.44 -20.18
CA PRO A 23 2.79 -5.26 -19.32
C PRO A 23 2.65 -4.10 -18.34
N LEU A 24 1.93 -3.03 -18.70
CA LEU A 24 1.67 -1.91 -17.79
C LEU A 24 0.85 -2.35 -16.57
N TYR A 25 -0.16 -3.19 -16.77
CA TYR A 25 -0.93 -3.77 -15.67
C TYR A 25 -0.07 -4.72 -14.81
N CYS A 26 0.78 -5.54 -15.43
CA CYS A 26 1.72 -6.39 -14.70
C CYS A 26 2.69 -5.59 -13.83
N ILE A 27 3.23 -4.48 -14.36
CA ILE A 27 4.11 -3.57 -13.62
C ILE A 27 3.36 -2.94 -12.44
N SER A 28 2.14 -2.44 -12.67
CA SER A 28 1.30 -1.86 -11.61
C SER A 28 1.06 -2.84 -10.45
N LEU A 29 0.67 -4.09 -10.77
CA LEU A 29 0.46 -5.13 -9.77
C LEU A 29 1.76 -5.52 -9.05
N GLY A 30 2.86 -5.63 -9.79
CA GLY A 30 4.18 -6.00 -9.25
C GLY A 30 4.73 -4.96 -8.27
N THR A 31 4.71 -3.68 -8.65
CA THR A 31 5.25 -2.59 -7.83
C THR A 31 4.47 -2.40 -6.53
N GLY A 32 3.12 -2.47 -6.59
CA GLY A 32 2.27 -2.29 -5.42
C GLY A 32 2.50 -3.36 -4.34
N GLY A 33 2.66 -4.63 -4.74
CA GLY A 33 2.92 -5.72 -3.79
C GLY A 33 4.36 -5.78 -3.29
N CYS A 34 5.33 -5.63 -4.19
CA CYS A 34 6.74 -5.83 -3.83
C CYS A 34 7.25 -4.76 -2.88
N LYS A 35 6.84 -3.50 -3.03
CA LYS A 35 7.34 -2.37 -2.23
C LYS A 35 7.06 -2.56 -0.74
N LEU A 36 5.82 -2.89 -0.39
CA LEU A 36 5.39 -3.09 0.99
C LEU A 36 6.04 -4.33 1.61
N CYS A 37 6.13 -5.41 0.84
CA CYS A 37 6.72 -6.66 1.32
C CYS A 37 8.23 -6.54 1.55
N LEU A 38 8.95 -5.83 0.69
CA LEU A 38 10.41 -5.72 0.76
C LEU A 38 10.88 -4.90 1.96
N GLU A 39 10.22 -3.77 2.24
CA GLU A 39 10.53 -2.93 3.40
C GLU A 39 10.24 -3.65 4.72
N SER A 40 9.08 -4.32 4.80
CA SER A 40 8.73 -5.15 5.96
C SER A 40 9.72 -6.30 6.16
N PHE A 41 10.12 -6.97 5.07
CA PHE A 41 11.07 -8.06 5.12
C PHE A 41 12.46 -7.60 5.56
N GLY A 42 12.92 -6.44 5.08
CA GLY A 42 14.17 -5.82 5.52
C GLY A 42 14.14 -5.43 7.00
N ALA A 43 13.00 -4.90 7.47
CA ALA A 43 12.79 -4.59 8.89
C ALA A 43 12.90 -5.84 9.78
N ASP A 44 12.37 -6.96 9.31
CA ASP A 44 12.32 -8.25 10.02
C ASP A 44 13.69 -8.92 10.18
N GLN A 45 14.71 -8.44 9.48
CA GLN A 45 16.07 -8.94 9.65
C GLN A 45 16.72 -8.50 10.97
N PHE A 46 16.20 -7.46 11.63
CA PHE A 46 16.76 -6.89 12.86
C PHE A 46 15.85 -7.15 14.05
N ASP A 47 16.42 -7.50 15.21
CA ASP A 47 15.65 -7.71 16.43
C ASP A 47 15.42 -6.40 17.19
N ASP A 48 14.16 -6.08 17.45
CA ASP A 48 13.78 -4.88 18.22
C ASP A 48 14.06 -5.01 19.72
N GLY A 49 14.38 -6.21 20.22
CA GLY A 49 14.75 -6.45 21.62
C GLY A 49 16.16 -5.95 21.98
N HIS A 50 17.07 -5.85 21.01
CA HIS A 50 18.46 -5.45 21.24
C HIS A 50 18.73 -3.99 20.81
N LEU A 51 19.27 -3.19 21.72
CA LEU A 51 19.57 -1.77 21.49
C LEU A 51 20.51 -1.53 20.29
N GLU A 52 21.54 -2.35 20.13
CA GLU A 52 22.52 -2.22 19.04
C GLU A 52 21.94 -2.63 17.68
N GLU A 53 21.09 -3.66 17.63
CA GLU A 53 20.41 -4.05 16.39
C GLU A 53 19.37 -3.02 15.95
N ARG A 54 18.68 -2.38 16.90
CA ARG A 54 17.77 -1.27 16.60
C ARG A 54 18.47 -0.08 15.94
N LYS A 55 19.67 0.28 16.40
CA LYS A 55 20.47 1.33 15.74
C LYS A 55 20.84 0.94 14.30
N LYS A 56 21.21 -0.33 14.07
CA LYS A 56 21.50 -0.85 12.72
C LYS A 56 20.26 -0.84 11.82
N LYS A 57 19.09 -1.20 12.35
CA LYS A 57 17.79 -1.08 11.65
C LYS A 57 17.51 0.35 11.23
N MET A 58 17.68 1.32 12.14
CA MET A 58 17.51 2.73 11.83
C MET A 58 18.48 3.21 10.75
N SER A 59 19.76 2.81 10.84
CA SER A 59 20.78 3.13 9.82
C SER A 59 20.46 2.48 8.47
N PHE A 60 19.93 1.26 8.45
CA PHE A 60 19.48 0.56 7.25
C PHE A 60 18.38 1.36 6.54
N PHE A 61 17.36 1.80 7.28
CA PHE A 61 16.31 2.64 6.71
C PHE A 61 16.82 4.01 6.26
N ASN A 62 17.77 4.61 6.96
CA ASN A 62 18.38 5.86 6.52
C ASN A 62 19.11 5.68 5.18
N TRP A 63 19.89 4.61 5.03
CA TRP A 63 20.55 4.27 3.76
C TRP A 63 19.55 3.92 2.65
N TRP A 64 18.49 3.18 2.97
CA TRP A 64 17.40 2.87 2.04
C TRP A 64 16.75 4.14 1.48
N ASN A 65 16.46 5.11 2.35
CA ASN A 65 15.89 6.40 1.93
C ASN A 65 16.87 7.20 1.06
N PHE A 66 18.16 7.19 1.40
CA PHE A 66 19.19 7.84 0.58
C PHE A 66 19.27 7.22 -0.83
N GLU A 67 19.32 5.89 -0.92
CA GLU A 67 19.34 5.15 -2.19
C GLU A 67 18.07 5.45 -3.02
N LEU A 68 16.90 5.51 -2.38
CA LEU A 68 15.65 5.84 -3.05
C LEU A 68 15.69 7.26 -3.62
N CYS A 69 16.10 8.26 -2.84
CA CYS A 69 16.25 9.64 -3.33
C CYS A 69 17.24 9.74 -4.50
N PHE A 70 18.37 9.04 -4.40
CA PHE A 70 19.36 9.02 -5.47
C PHE A 70 18.83 8.35 -6.74
N ALA A 71 18.13 7.21 -6.61
CA ALA A 71 17.52 6.50 -7.73
C ALA A 71 16.44 7.35 -8.42
N LEU A 72 15.64 8.12 -7.68
CA LEU A 72 14.65 9.04 -8.25
C LEU A 72 15.30 10.13 -9.10
N VAL A 73 16.39 10.74 -8.61
CA VAL A 73 17.14 11.76 -9.37
C VAL A 73 17.75 11.16 -10.63
N LEU A 74 18.38 9.97 -10.54
CA LEU A 74 18.93 9.28 -11.70
C LEU A 74 17.84 8.85 -12.70
N SER A 75 16.70 8.37 -12.23
CA SER A 75 15.58 7.97 -13.08
C SER A 75 15.05 9.16 -13.87
N ALA A 76 14.76 10.27 -13.18
CA ALA A 76 14.23 11.49 -13.79
C ALA A 76 15.20 12.16 -14.79
N THR A 77 16.50 11.89 -14.68
CA THR A 77 17.53 12.47 -15.56
C THR A 77 18.01 11.48 -16.63
N MET A 78 18.65 10.38 -16.21
CA MET A 78 19.31 9.43 -17.10
C MET A 78 18.30 8.60 -17.89
N ILE A 79 17.29 8.00 -17.23
CA ILE A 79 16.33 7.13 -17.94
C ILE A 79 15.51 7.95 -18.95
N VAL A 80 15.05 9.14 -18.55
CA VAL A 80 14.34 10.08 -19.45
C VAL A 80 15.23 10.48 -20.63
N TYR A 81 16.50 10.82 -20.38
CA TYR A 81 17.46 11.12 -21.46
C TYR A 81 17.59 9.96 -22.45
N PHE A 82 17.74 8.73 -21.98
CA PHE A 82 17.82 7.55 -22.86
C PHE A 82 16.53 7.31 -23.64
N GLN A 83 15.38 7.58 -23.02
CA GLN A 83 14.07 7.44 -23.64
C GLN A 83 13.85 8.44 -24.78
N ASP A 84 14.29 9.69 -24.58
CA ASP A 84 14.08 10.80 -25.52
C ASP A 84 15.14 10.86 -26.63
N PHE A 85 16.42 10.65 -26.32
CA PHE A 85 17.52 10.85 -27.27
C PHE A 85 18.01 9.58 -27.97
N VAL A 86 17.91 8.40 -27.34
CA VAL A 86 18.44 7.15 -27.90
C VAL A 86 17.30 6.29 -28.45
N SER A 87 16.54 5.68 -27.56
CA SER A 87 15.37 4.86 -27.90
C SER A 87 14.70 4.38 -26.63
N CYS A 88 13.37 4.49 -26.61
CA CYS A 88 12.52 3.94 -25.55
C CYS A 88 12.79 2.44 -25.30
N GLY A 89 13.08 1.66 -26.34
CA GLY A 89 13.39 0.23 -26.19
C GLY A 89 14.67 -0.06 -25.41
N VAL A 90 15.70 0.77 -25.58
CA VAL A 90 16.99 0.62 -24.87
C VAL A 90 16.82 0.91 -23.39
N ALA A 91 16.06 1.96 -23.04
CA ALA A 91 15.74 2.29 -21.66
C ALA A 91 15.01 1.12 -20.96
N PHE A 92 14.00 0.53 -21.62
CA PHE A 92 13.30 -0.63 -21.06
C PHE A 92 14.20 -1.87 -20.88
N LEU A 93 15.13 -2.12 -21.80
CA LEU A 93 16.09 -3.23 -21.66
C LEU A 93 17.03 -3.02 -20.49
N ILE A 94 17.54 -1.80 -20.28
CA ILE A 94 18.40 -1.47 -19.14
C ILE A 94 17.64 -1.69 -17.82
N ILE A 95 16.41 -1.19 -17.70
CA ILE A 95 15.59 -1.38 -16.50
C ILE A 95 15.32 -2.87 -16.24
N THR A 96 14.96 -3.62 -17.29
CA THR A 96 14.70 -5.06 -17.19
C THR A 96 15.94 -5.83 -16.73
N PHE A 97 17.12 -5.47 -17.26
CA PHE A 97 18.38 -6.07 -16.86
C PHE A 97 18.74 -5.78 -15.39
N LEU A 98 18.59 -4.54 -14.95
CA LEU A 98 18.80 -4.16 -13.55
C LEU A 98 17.84 -4.91 -12.61
N MET A 99 16.57 -5.05 -12.99
CA MET A 99 15.59 -5.83 -12.24
C MET A 99 15.94 -7.33 -12.18
N ALA A 100 16.47 -7.88 -13.27
CA ALA A 100 16.94 -9.27 -13.26
C ALA A 100 18.12 -9.46 -12.30
N LEU A 101 19.07 -8.51 -12.27
CA LEU A 101 20.21 -8.54 -11.33
C LEU A 101 19.75 -8.45 -9.87
N THR A 102 18.76 -7.60 -9.54
CA THR A 102 18.24 -7.51 -8.17
C THR A 102 17.54 -8.80 -7.74
N ILE A 103 16.76 -9.43 -8.63
CA ILE A 103 16.13 -10.74 -8.38
C ILE A 103 17.19 -11.81 -8.14
N ILE A 104 18.25 -11.84 -8.95
CA ILE A 104 19.37 -12.78 -8.78
C ILE A 104 20.05 -12.56 -7.42
N ALA A 105 20.37 -11.31 -7.06
CA ALA A 105 20.98 -10.97 -5.78
C ALA A 105 20.09 -11.41 -4.60
N PHE A 106 18.77 -11.18 -4.70
CA PHE A 106 17.81 -11.65 -3.69
C PHE A 106 17.77 -13.17 -3.60
N CYS A 107 17.78 -13.88 -4.74
CA CYS A 107 17.82 -15.34 -4.78
C CYS A 107 19.11 -15.91 -4.16
N VAL A 108 20.26 -15.30 -4.46
CA VAL A 108 21.57 -15.69 -3.88
C VAL A 108 21.63 -15.37 -2.38
N GLY A 109 20.95 -14.31 -1.93
CA GLY A 109 20.87 -13.91 -0.53
C GLY A 109 19.95 -14.79 0.33
N ARG A 110 19.05 -15.59 -0.27
CA ARG A 110 18.07 -16.45 0.44
C ARG A 110 18.61 -17.22 1.64
N PRO A 111 19.76 -17.93 1.58
CA PRO A 111 20.26 -18.71 2.72
C PRO A 111 20.71 -17.84 3.90
N PHE A 112 20.99 -16.55 3.69
CA PHE A 112 21.44 -15.64 4.74
C PHE A 112 20.29 -14.91 5.44
N TYR A 113 19.06 -15.03 4.93
CA TYR A 113 17.92 -14.32 5.49
C TYR A 113 17.34 -15.02 6.72
N ARG A 114 17.06 -14.24 7.76
CA ARG A 114 16.33 -14.68 8.95
C ARG A 114 14.84 -14.65 8.65
N TYR A 115 14.18 -15.80 8.66
CA TYR A 115 12.73 -15.90 8.49
C TYR A 115 12.04 -15.87 9.85
N ARG A 116 11.24 -14.84 10.11
CA ARG A 116 10.41 -14.76 11.32
C ARG A 116 9.11 -15.54 11.10
N ARG A 117 8.71 -16.38 12.06
CA ARG A 117 7.41 -17.08 11.98
C ARG A 117 6.29 -16.05 11.98
N THR A 118 5.41 -16.12 10.99
CA THR A 118 4.23 -15.26 10.87
C THR A 118 3.29 -15.50 12.06
N GLY A 119 3.00 -14.44 12.81
CA GLY A 119 1.92 -14.42 13.80
C GLY A 119 0.55 -14.54 13.12
N ARG A 120 -0.50 -14.83 13.90
CA ARG A 120 -1.86 -15.02 13.37
C ARG A 120 -2.33 -13.81 12.54
N ASN A 121 -2.74 -14.06 11.30
CA ASN A 121 -3.11 -13.03 10.32
C ASN A 121 -4.06 -11.95 10.90
N PRO A 122 -3.65 -10.66 10.92
CA PRO A 122 -4.44 -9.57 11.49
C PRO A 122 -5.76 -9.33 10.72
N LEU A 123 -5.78 -9.56 9.40
CA LEU A 123 -6.99 -9.41 8.58
C LEU A 123 -8.12 -10.36 9.00
N THR A 124 -7.81 -11.62 9.32
CA THR A 124 -8.81 -12.55 9.87
C THR A 124 -9.35 -12.09 11.21
N GLN A 125 -8.56 -11.35 12.00
CA GLN A 125 -9.01 -10.82 13.27
C GLN A 125 -10.03 -9.69 13.07
N ILE A 126 -9.75 -8.78 12.15
CA ILE A 126 -10.65 -7.68 11.77
C ILE A 126 -11.94 -8.24 11.18
N LEU A 127 -11.84 -9.22 10.27
CA LEU A 127 -13.02 -9.85 9.66
C LEU A 127 -13.92 -10.53 10.69
N GLN A 128 -13.35 -11.20 11.68
CA GLN A 128 -14.10 -11.78 12.81
C GLN A 128 -14.86 -10.71 13.60
N VAL A 129 -14.23 -9.57 13.89
CA VAL A 129 -14.85 -8.45 14.62
C VAL A 129 -15.98 -7.84 13.80
N LEU A 130 -15.77 -7.63 12.50
CA LEU A 130 -16.77 -7.05 11.61
C LEU A 130 -17.99 -7.96 11.47
N ILE A 131 -17.78 -9.27 11.30
CA ILE A 131 -18.85 -10.27 11.25
C ILE A 131 -19.63 -10.28 12.57
N ALA A 132 -18.94 -10.37 13.71
CA ALA A 132 -19.58 -10.37 15.03
C ALA A 132 -20.33 -9.06 15.34
N ALA A 133 -19.81 -7.91 14.90
CA ALA A 133 -20.49 -6.63 15.01
C ALA A 133 -21.73 -6.55 14.11
N SER A 134 -21.66 -7.10 12.89
CA SER A 134 -22.79 -7.12 11.95
C SER A 134 -23.91 -8.06 12.41
N GLU A 135 -23.56 -9.17 13.05
CA GLU A 135 -24.50 -10.13 13.60
C GLU A 135 -25.22 -9.55 14.84
N ARG A 136 -24.47 -8.90 15.74
CA ARG A 136 -25.05 -8.12 16.85
C ARG A 136 -25.87 -6.93 16.37
N SER A 137 -25.47 -6.25 15.30
CA SER A 137 -26.26 -5.15 14.71
C SER A 137 -27.57 -5.66 14.13
N LYS A 138 -27.58 -6.80 13.45
CA LYS A 138 -28.81 -7.45 12.96
C LYS A 138 -29.70 -7.93 14.10
N GLU A 139 -29.13 -8.52 15.15
CA GLU A 139 -29.89 -8.91 16.35
C GLU A 139 -30.45 -7.68 17.09
N SER A 140 -29.69 -6.59 17.15
CA SER A 140 -30.12 -5.31 17.74
C SER A 140 -31.20 -4.63 16.89
N LEU A 141 -31.13 -4.71 15.56
CA LEU A 141 -32.12 -4.17 14.63
C LEU A 141 -33.41 -5.00 14.64
N LEU A 142 -33.31 -6.33 14.79
CA LEU A 142 -34.45 -7.22 15.08
C LEU A 142 -35.06 -6.96 16.46
N ARG A 143 -34.26 -6.57 17.47
CA ARG A 143 -34.75 -6.14 18.79
C ARG A 143 -35.24 -4.68 18.80
N LEU A 144 -34.86 -3.86 17.82
CA LEU A 144 -35.29 -2.46 17.64
C LEU A 144 -36.76 -2.33 17.17
N THR A 145 -37.52 -3.42 17.09
CA THR A 145 -38.98 -3.38 17.03
C THR A 145 -39.64 -3.35 18.43
N ASN A 146 -38.90 -3.61 19.52
CA ASN A 146 -39.46 -3.52 20.87
C ASN A 146 -38.53 -2.79 21.85
N LYS A 147 -38.89 -1.52 22.11
CA LYS A 147 -38.44 -0.63 23.21
C LYS A 147 -37.00 -0.11 23.15
N LEU A 148 -36.89 1.12 22.64
CA LEU A 148 -35.87 2.10 23.00
C LEU A 148 -35.95 2.44 24.50
N ASN A 149 -35.14 1.78 25.35
CA ASN A 149 -34.68 2.32 26.64
C ASN A 149 -33.55 1.46 27.25
N PHE A 150 -32.38 1.34 26.60
CA PHE A 150 -31.30 0.47 27.12
C PHE A 150 -29.87 1.00 26.98
N LEU A 151 -29.60 2.10 26.28
CA LEU A 151 -28.22 2.61 26.21
C LEU A 151 -27.66 3.01 27.59
N ASP A 152 -28.51 3.34 28.57
CA ASP A 152 -28.11 3.56 29.97
C ASP A 152 -27.93 2.26 30.79
N LYS A 153 -28.59 1.15 30.40
CA LYS A 153 -28.48 -0.13 31.14
C LYS A 153 -27.30 -1.00 30.70
N ALA A 154 -26.76 -0.79 29.50
CA ALA A 154 -25.57 -1.49 29.01
C ALA A 154 -24.26 -1.00 29.65
N ALA A 155 -24.27 0.20 30.24
CA ALA A 155 -23.10 0.80 30.88
C ALA A 155 -23.04 0.52 32.39
N ILE A 156 -24.16 0.13 33.04
CA ILE A 156 -24.28 0.10 34.51
C ILE A 156 -24.60 -1.30 35.08
N ILE A 157 -25.08 -2.27 34.29
CA ILE A 157 -25.38 -3.62 34.81
C ILE A 157 -24.35 -4.62 34.31
N ASP A 158 -23.18 -4.62 34.94
CA ASP A 158 -22.40 -5.84 35.17
C ASP A 158 -21.58 -5.73 36.48
N GLU A 159 -22.12 -5.00 37.46
CA GLU A 159 -21.61 -4.90 38.83
C GLU A 159 -22.53 -5.67 39.79
N GLU A 160 -22.65 -6.99 39.66
CA GLU A 160 -22.87 -7.84 40.84
C GLU A 160 -22.75 -9.33 40.48
N HIS A 161 -21.57 -9.89 40.77
CA HIS A 161 -21.31 -11.14 41.49
C HIS A 161 -19.94 -11.71 41.10
N VAL A 162 -18.91 -11.18 41.78
CA VAL A 162 -17.95 -11.92 42.62
C VAL A 162 -17.19 -13.11 41.98
N GLU A 163 -15.90 -12.82 41.77
CA GLU A 163 -14.69 -13.68 41.80
C GLU A 163 -14.09 -14.23 40.49
N GLU A 164 -12.85 -13.79 40.27
CA GLU A 164 -11.73 -14.53 39.67
C GLU A 164 -11.90 -15.19 38.30
N LYS A 165 -11.49 -14.45 37.27
CA LYS A 165 -10.30 -14.80 36.48
C LYS A 165 -9.99 -13.67 35.50
N ASN A 166 -8.75 -13.20 35.51
CA ASN A 166 -8.14 -12.43 34.42
C ASN A 166 -8.35 -13.20 33.12
N ASN A 167 -9.43 -12.89 32.39
CA ASN A 167 -9.77 -13.57 31.15
C ASN A 167 -9.01 -12.87 30.01
N PRO A 168 -7.92 -13.45 29.47
CA PRO A 168 -7.17 -12.86 28.36
C PRO A 168 -8.04 -12.63 27.13
N TRP A 169 -9.16 -13.36 27.02
CA TRP A 169 -10.16 -13.21 25.96
C TRP A 169 -10.99 -11.93 26.05
N ARG A 170 -11.25 -11.37 27.24
CA ARG A 170 -11.93 -10.06 27.37
C ARG A 170 -10.99 -8.91 27.04
N LEU A 171 -9.77 -8.94 27.58
CA LEU A 171 -8.74 -7.94 27.30
C LEU A 171 -8.39 -7.92 25.80
N ALA A 172 -8.17 -9.11 25.21
CA ALA A 172 -7.93 -9.27 23.78
C ALA A 172 -9.13 -8.90 22.91
N THR A 173 -10.37 -8.86 23.43
CA THR A 173 -11.54 -8.39 22.69
C THR A 173 -11.66 -6.87 22.75
N VAL A 174 -11.37 -6.24 23.89
CA VAL A 174 -11.39 -4.78 24.05
C VAL A 174 -10.28 -4.13 23.22
N THR A 175 -9.03 -4.61 23.34
CA THR A 175 -7.91 -4.14 22.51
C THR A 175 -8.18 -4.35 21.02
N ARG A 176 -8.79 -5.49 20.65
CA ARG A 176 -9.16 -5.81 19.26
C ARG A 176 -10.26 -4.90 18.71
N VAL A 177 -11.21 -4.48 19.55
CA VAL A 177 -12.23 -3.49 19.17
C VAL A 177 -11.60 -2.12 19.00
N GLU A 178 -10.68 -1.73 19.87
CA GLU A 178 -9.93 -0.46 19.76
C GLU A 178 -9.04 -0.42 18.50
N GLU A 179 -8.30 -1.48 18.22
CA GLU A 179 -7.50 -1.63 17.00
C GLU A 179 -8.36 -1.53 15.74
N THR A 180 -9.53 -2.17 15.74
CA THR A 180 -10.47 -2.09 14.60
C THR A 180 -11.05 -0.68 14.46
N LYS A 181 -11.34 -0.01 15.57
CA LYS A 181 -11.86 1.36 15.59
C LYS A 181 -10.83 2.35 15.05
N LEU A 182 -9.55 2.17 15.38
CA LEU A 182 -8.45 2.97 14.82
C LEU A 182 -8.35 2.80 13.30
N ILE A 183 -8.47 1.58 12.79
CA ILE A 183 -8.45 1.32 11.34
C ILE A 183 -9.67 1.94 10.65
N ILE A 184 -10.86 1.82 11.23
CA ILE A 184 -12.09 2.45 10.69
C ILE A 184 -11.94 3.97 10.66
N ASN A 185 -11.35 4.56 11.70
CA ASN A 185 -11.07 6.00 11.75
C ASN A 185 -10.02 6.45 10.73
N LEU A 186 -9.22 5.53 10.17
CA LEU A 186 -8.25 5.82 9.12
C LEU A 186 -8.90 5.86 7.72
N VAL A 187 -10.05 5.21 7.54
CA VAL A 187 -10.75 5.11 6.24
C VAL A 187 -11.10 6.48 5.65
N PRO A 188 -11.63 7.46 6.42
CA PRO A 188 -11.90 8.80 5.89
C PRO A 188 -10.65 9.50 5.36
N ILE A 189 -9.50 9.33 6.03
CA ILE A 189 -8.22 9.92 5.62
C ILE A 189 -7.73 9.32 4.30
N TRP A 190 -7.88 8.00 4.15
CA TRP A 190 -7.59 7.30 2.91
C TRP A 190 -8.51 7.75 1.76
N LEU A 191 -9.81 7.92 2.03
CA LEU A 191 -10.78 8.36 1.02
C LEU A 191 -10.49 9.78 0.53
N THR A 192 -10.13 10.71 1.41
CA THR A 192 -9.78 12.08 1.01
C THR A 192 -8.44 12.15 0.27
N SER A 193 -7.47 11.28 0.58
CA SER A 193 -6.24 11.17 -0.22
C SER A 193 -6.54 10.66 -1.63
N LEU A 194 -7.43 9.67 -1.75
CA LEU A 194 -7.81 9.08 -3.05
C LEU A 194 -8.52 10.09 -3.96
N THR A 195 -9.39 10.95 -3.40
CA THR A 195 -10.06 11.99 -4.19
C THR A 195 -9.07 13.03 -4.72
N VAL A 196 -8.02 13.39 -3.95
CA VAL A 196 -6.95 14.28 -4.41
C VAL A 196 -6.16 13.64 -5.56
N GLY A 197 -5.82 12.34 -5.44
CA GLY A 197 -5.12 11.61 -6.51
C GLY A 197 -5.90 11.54 -7.83
N VAL A 198 -7.19 11.20 -7.77
CA VAL A 198 -8.07 11.16 -8.97
C VAL A 198 -8.25 12.56 -9.58
N SER A 199 -8.35 13.58 -8.75
CA SER A 199 -8.47 14.96 -9.22
C SER A 199 -7.20 15.45 -9.90
N ALA A 200 -6.02 15.07 -9.39
CA ALA A 200 -4.74 15.40 -10.02
C ALA A 200 -4.59 14.75 -11.40
N MET A 201 -5.09 13.53 -11.61
CA MET A 201 -5.01 12.82 -12.90
C MET A 201 -5.83 13.48 -14.03
N ASN A 202 -6.67 14.47 -13.73
CA ASN A 202 -7.37 15.24 -14.76
C ASN A 202 -6.43 16.25 -15.43
N LEU A 203 -6.03 15.93 -16.67
CA LEU A 203 -5.16 16.78 -17.50
C LEU A 203 -5.82 18.09 -17.98
N LYS A 204 -7.12 18.28 -17.72
CA LYS A 204 -7.87 19.51 -18.02
C LYS A 204 -8.42 20.08 -16.72
N ILE A 205 -7.69 21.03 -16.14
CA ILE A 205 -8.14 21.83 -15.00
C ILE A 205 -8.96 23.04 -15.47
N SER A 206 -8.76 23.50 -16.70
CA SER A 206 -9.54 24.57 -17.35
C SER A 206 -9.43 24.44 -18.88
N ASP A 207 -10.36 25.04 -19.64
CA ASP A 207 -10.40 24.96 -21.11
C ASP A 207 -9.10 25.42 -21.80
N ASN A 208 -8.28 26.22 -21.11
CA ASN A 208 -7.06 26.82 -21.64
C ASN A 208 -5.75 26.29 -21.02
N PHE A 209 -5.79 25.38 -20.03
CA PHE A 209 -4.57 24.95 -19.33
C PHE A 209 -4.47 23.42 -19.25
N LYS A 210 -3.46 22.88 -19.95
CA LYS A 210 -3.15 21.45 -20.00
C LYS A 210 -1.80 21.20 -19.33
N ILE A 211 -1.81 20.42 -18.26
CA ILE A 211 -0.60 20.08 -17.51
C ILE A 211 0.21 19.05 -18.32
N PRO A 212 1.54 19.22 -18.47
CA PRO A 212 2.40 18.25 -19.12
C PRO A 212 2.44 16.94 -18.30
N ALA A 213 2.35 15.79 -18.98
CA ALA A 213 2.29 14.47 -18.35
C ALA A 213 3.47 14.17 -17.40
N ALA A 214 4.60 14.85 -17.56
CA ALA A 214 5.78 14.71 -16.72
C ALA A 214 5.56 15.16 -15.26
N SER A 215 4.78 16.21 -14.99
CA SER A 215 4.56 16.70 -13.61
C SER A 215 3.56 15.86 -12.80
N MET A 216 2.88 14.91 -13.43
CA MET A 216 1.98 13.97 -12.76
C MET A 216 2.73 12.84 -12.05
N SER A 217 3.89 12.46 -12.57
CA SER A 217 4.73 11.39 -12.00
C SER A 217 5.25 11.73 -10.60
N SER A 218 5.58 13.00 -10.35
CA SER A 218 6.03 13.47 -9.03
C SER A 218 4.90 13.54 -7.99
N LEU A 219 3.64 13.70 -8.41
CA LEU A 219 2.49 13.69 -7.50
C LEU A 219 2.10 12.27 -7.09
N SER A 220 2.25 11.27 -7.97
CA SER A 220 1.96 9.87 -7.63
C SER A 220 2.99 9.24 -6.70
N GLU A 221 4.19 9.79 -6.61
CA GLU A 221 5.23 9.34 -5.68
C GLU A 221 5.22 10.08 -4.33
N MET A 222 4.39 11.13 -4.21
CA MET A 222 4.22 11.91 -2.97
C MET A 222 3.11 11.36 -2.05
N PHE A 223 2.34 10.37 -2.53
CA PHE A 223 1.30 9.63 -1.79
C PHE A 223 1.61 8.13 -1.79
#